data_AF-L1JEI3-F1
#
_entry.id   AF-L1JEI3-F1
#
_cell.length_a   1.000
_cell.length_b   1.000
_cell.length_c   1.000
_cell.angle_alpha   90.00
_cell.angle_beta   90.00
_cell.angle_gamma   90.00
#
_symmetry.space_group_name_H-M   'P 1'
#
loop_
_entity.id
_entity.type
_entity.pdbx_description
1 polymer ?
#
loop_
_entity_poly.entity_id
_entity_poly.type
_entity_poly.pdbx_seq_one_letter_code
_entity_poly.pdbx_strand_id
1 'polypeptide(L)'
;SLVHFSNRDVKRNLKDGRVIYFYAETSTTHTTFPDGIEVFEFSNNQKEKHYPDGRKEILFPDGTLKYIKSNKEEESIFPDGTKQRIFRCV
;
A
#
# COMPACT_ATOMS: atom_id res chain seq x y z
N SER A 1 -6.02 8.81 19.66
CA SER A 1 -5.84 10.28 19.64
C SER A 1 -5.91 10.79 18.21
N LEU A 2 -6.22 12.08 17.99
CA LEU A 2 -6.31 12.73 16.67
C LEU A 2 -5.44 13.99 16.68
N VAL A 3 -4.65 14.20 15.63
CA VAL A 3 -3.72 15.33 15.47
C VAL A 3 -3.92 15.93 14.09
N HIS A 4 -4.06 17.25 14.02
CA HIS A 4 -4.08 18.03 12.79
C HIS A 4 -2.76 18.79 12.65
N PHE A 5 -2.17 18.74 11.47
CA PHE A 5 -0.91 19.44 11.17
C PHE A 5 -1.18 20.71 10.34
N SER A 6 -0.21 21.63 10.33
CA SER A 6 -0.32 22.91 9.60
C SER A 6 -0.39 22.74 8.08
N ASN A 7 0.19 21.67 7.55
CA ASN A 7 0.11 21.29 6.13
C ASN A 7 -1.21 20.59 5.76
N ARG A 8 -2.21 20.59 6.66
CA ARG A 8 -3.53 19.94 6.53
C ARG A 8 -3.51 18.41 6.62
N ASP A 9 -2.36 17.80 6.91
CA ASP A 9 -2.31 16.38 7.22
C ASP A 9 -3.07 16.06 8.51
N VAL A 10 -3.50 14.80 8.64
CA VAL A 10 -4.20 14.31 9.81
C VAL A 10 -3.60 12.98 10.26
N LYS A 11 -3.24 12.85 11.54
CA LYS A 11 -2.83 11.58 12.14
C LYS A 11 -3.84 11.13 13.19
N ARG A 12 -4.30 9.88 13.10
CA ARG A 12 -5.25 9.27 14.02
C ARG A 12 -4.71 7.94 14.55
N ASN A 13 -4.54 7.85 15.86
CA ASN A 13 -4.26 6.58 16.54
C ASN A 13 -5.59 5.94 16.99
N LEU A 14 -5.84 4.71 16.55
CA LEU A 14 -7.02 3.91 16.89
C LEU A 14 -6.79 3.08 18.16
N LYS A 15 -7.89 2.58 18.75
CA LYS A 15 -7.83 1.78 20.00
C LYS A 15 -7.26 0.38 19.80
N ASP A 16 -7.35 -0.15 18.57
CA ASP A 16 -6.82 -1.47 18.20
C ASP A 16 -5.34 -1.44 17.81
N GLY A 17 -4.65 -0.32 18.05
CA GLY A 17 -3.22 -0.14 17.77
C GLY A 17 -2.91 0.33 16.35
N ARG A 18 -3.91 0.41 15.45
CA ARG A 18 -3.69 0.99 14.11
C ARG A 18 -3.42 2.48 14.16
N VAL A 19 -2.54 2.94 13.28
CA VAL A 19 -2.27 4.37 13.05
C VAL A 19 -2.69 4.71 11.63
N ILE A 20 -3.55 5.71 11.47
CA ILE A 20 -3.98 6.24 10.17
C ILE A 20 -3.35 7.62 9.99
N TYR A 21 -2.65 7.84 8.89
CA TYR A 21 -2.09 9.11 8.47
C TYR A 21 -2.69 9.51 7.12
N PHE A 22 -3.29 10.69 7.03
CA PHE A 22 -3.79 11.26 5.80
C PHE A 22 -2.86 12.38 5.34
N TYR A 23 -2.27 12.22 4.16
CA TYR A 23 -1.45 13.21 3.48
C TYR A 23 -2.33 14.07 2.60
N ALA A 24 -2.47 15.35 2.94
CA ALA A 24 -3.42 16.23 2.26
C ALA A 24 -2.99 16.59 0.83
N GLU A 25 -1.70 16.82 0.62
CA GLU A 25 -1.16 17.24 -0.69
C GLU A 25 -1.43 16.20 -1.79
N THR A 26 -1.23 14.92 -1.49
CA THR A 26 -1.41 13.81 -2.46
C THR A 26 -2.77 13.12 -2.33
N SER A 27 -3.59 13.52 -1.35
CA SER A 27 -4.83 12.83 -0.98
C SER A 27 -4.60 11.32 -0.80
N THR A 28 -3.58 10.97 0.01
CA THR A 28 -3.20 9.57 0.27
C THR A 28 -3.48 9.22 1.72
N THR A 29 -4.12 8.07 1.95
CA THR A 29 -4.29 7.50 3.28
C THR A 29 -3.27 6.39 3.49
N HIS A 30 -2.50 6.47 4.57
CA HIS A 30 -1.55 5.46 5.00
C HIS A 30 -2.00 4.89 6.35
N THR A 31 -2.24 3.58 6.41
CA THR A 31 -2.58 2.85 7.63
C THR A 31 -1.44 1.92 8.01
N THR A 32 -0.88 2.09 9.20
CA THR A 32 0.08 1.16 9.81
C THR A 32 -0.65 0.27 10.81
N PHE A 33 -0.49 -1.05 10.65
CA PHE A 33 -1.07 -2.07 11.53
C PHE A 33 -0.10 -2.49 12.64
N PRO A 34 -0.58 -3.03 13.78
CA PRO A 34 0.27 -3.45 14.89
C PRO A 34 1.30 -4.54 14.53
N ASP A 35 1.01 -5.34 13.51
CA ASP A 35 1.91 -6.39 12.99
C ASP A 35 2.97 -5.85 12.01
N GLY A 36 3.00 -4.52 11.81
CA GLY A 36 3.94 -3.85 10.91
C GLY A 36 3.51 -3.82 9.45
N ILE A 37 2.32 -4.34 9.11
CA ILE A 37 1.78 -4.17 7.76
C ILE A 37 1.42 -2.69 7.53
N GLU A 38 1.80 -2.16 6.37
CA GLU A 38 1.44 -0.82 5.93
C GLU A 38 0.50 -0.90 4.73
N VAL A 39 -0.59 -0.13 4.74
CA VAL A 39 -1.56 -0.03 3.64
C VAL A 39 -1.64 1.41 3.16
N PHE A 40 -1.47 1.63 1.86
CA PHE A 40 -1.59 2.92 1.20
C PHE A 40 -2.79 2.91 0.26
N GLU A 41 -3.63 3.93 0.36
CA GLU A 41 -4.76 4.19 -0.54
C GLU A 41 -4.56 5.55 -1.19
N PHE A 42 -4.30 5.54 -2.49
CA PHE A 42 -3.98 6.72 -3.28
C PHE A 42 -5.22 7.32 -3.94
N SER A 43 -5.12 8.60 -4.32
CA SER A 43 -6.21 9.36 -4.96
C SER A 43 -6.63 8.84 -6.33
N ASN A 44 -5.74 8.12 -7.03
CA ASN A 44 -6.01 7.48 -8.31
C ASN A 44 -6.70 6.10 -8.18
N ASN A 45 -7.16 5.71 -6.98
CA ASN A 45 -7.70 4.39 -6.64
C ASN A 45 -6.67 3.25 -6.60
N GLN A 46 -5.38 3.53 -6.74
CA GLN A 46 -4.34 2.54 -6.46
C GLN A 46 -4.34 2.21 -4.97
N LYS A 47 -4.14 0.94 -4.64
CA LYS A 47 -3.97 0.47 -3.27
C LYS A 47 -2.71 -0.36 -3.17
N GLU A 48 -1.93 -0.14 -2.12
CA GLU A 48 -0.73 -0.93 -1.86
C GLU A 48 -0.74 -1.47 -0.44
N LYS A 49 -0.25 -2.70 -0.28
CA LYS A 49 -0.01 -3.34 1.01
C LYS A 49 1.44 -3.78 1.08
N HIS A 50 2.19 -3.25 2.04
CA HIS A 50 3.60 -3.55 2.25
C HIS A 50 3.75 -4.40 3.51
N TYR A 51 4.48 -5.50 3.38
CA TYR A 51 4.72 -6.43 4.48
C TYR A 51 6.12 -6.21 5.08
N PRO A 52 6.32 -6.47 6.39
CA PRO A 52 7.62 -6.34 7.05
C PRO A 52 8.75 -7.16 6.42
N ASP A 53 8.42 -8.28 5.78
CA ASP A 53 9.40 -9.15 5.09
C ASP A 53 9.78 -8.65 3.68
N GLY A 54 9.33 -7.46 3.31
CA GLY A 54 9.61 -6.82 2.03
C GLY A 54 8.69 -7.24 0.88
N ARG A 55 7.71 -8.13 1.11
CA ARG A 55 6.66 -8.41 0.13
C ARG A 55 5.75 -7.18 -0.07
N LYS A 56 5.19 -7.04 -1.26
CA LYS A 56 4.17 -6.03 -1.57
C LYS A 56 3.04 -6.61 -2.42
N GLU A 57 1.84 -6.11 -2.19
CA GLU A 57 0.67 -6.29 -3.05
C GLU A 57 0.24 -4.90 -3.55
N ILE A 58 0.03 -4.76 -4.85
CA ILE A 58 -0.35 -3.50 -5.49
C ILE A 58 -1.58 -3.78 -6.36
N LEU A 59 -2.69 -3.11 -6.06
CA LEU A 59 -3.87 -3.07 -6.92
C LEU A 59 -3.83 -1.75 -7.69
N PHE A 60 -3.64 -1.84 -9.00
CA PHE A 60 -3.65 -0.70 -9.90
C PHE A 60 -5.09 -0.27 -10.26
N PRO A 61 -5.28 0.98 -10.71
CA PRO A 61 -6.61 1.50 -11.06
C PRO A 61 -7.28 0.74 -12.22
N ASP A 62 -6.49 0.10 -13.09
CA ASP A 62 -6.98 -0.73 -14.19
C ASP A 62 -7.44 -2.12 -13.75
N GLY A 63 -7.30 -2.45 -12.46
CA GLY A 63 -7.62 -3.76 -11.89
C GLY A 63 -6.47 -4.76 -11.91
N THR A 64 -5.29 -4.39 -12.44
CA THR A 64 -4.10 -5.24 -12.39
C THR A 64 -3.65 -5.43 -10.94
N LEU A 65 -3.46 -6.69 -10.53
CA LEU A 65 -2.87 -7.05 -9.25
C LEU A 65 -1.40 -7.41 -9.46
N LYS A 66 -0.49 -6.73 -8.77
CA LYS A 66 0.94 -7.01 -8.79
C LYS A 66 1.44 -7.44 -7.42
N TYR A 67 2.10 -8.59 -7.39
CA TYR A 67 2.80 -9.14 -6.24
C TYR A 67 4.31 -8.94 -6.42
N ILE A 68 4.95 -8.33 -5.43
CA ILE A 68 6.41 -8.26 -5.32
C ILE A 68 6.81 -9.15 -4.15
N LYS A 69 7.60 -10.18 -4.44
CA LYS A 69 8.09 -11.11 -3.40
C LYS A 69 9.28 -10.50 -2.64
N SER A 70 9.61 -11.09 -1.49
CA SER A 70 10.78 -10.69 -0.70
C SER A 70 12.10 -10.81 -1.48
N ASN A 71 12.19 -11.79 -2.39
CA ASN A 71 13.32 -11.97 -3.31
C ASN A 71 13.29 -11.08 -4.57
N LYS A 72 12.40 -10.07 -4.61
CA LYS A 72 12.23 -9.13 -5.73
C LYS A 72 11.69 -9.72 -7.03
N GLU A 73 11.26 -10.98 -7.05
CA GLU A 73 10.42 -11.49 -8.14
C GLU A 73 9.09 -10.75 -8.18
N GLU A 74 8.61 -10.51 -9.39
CA GLU A 74 7.36 -9.78 -9.63
C GLU A 74 6.39 -10.67 -10.41
N GLU A 75 5.13 -10.73 -9.97
CA GLU A 75 4.03 -11.37 -10.70
C GLU A 75 2.88 -10.37 -10.85
N SER A 76 2.40 -10.16 -12.06
CA SER A 76 1.20 -9.36 -12.36
C SER A 76 0.07 -10.27 -12.85
N ILE A 77 -1.15 -10.02 -12.38
CA ILE A 77 -2.39 -10.65 -12.83
C ILE A 77 -3.27 -9.53 -13.40
N PHE A 78 -3.52 -9.58 -14.69
CA PHE A 78 -4.37 -8.62 -15.39
C PHE A 78 -5.87 -8.96 -15.20
N PRO A 79 -6.80 -8.00 -15.44
CA PRO A 79 -8.23 -8.23 -15.26
C PRO A 79 -8.81 -9.39 -16.10
N ASP A 80 -8.18 -9.72 -17.24
CA ASP A 80 -8.55 -10.84 -18.11
C ASP A 80 -8.05 -12.20 -17.59
N GLY A 81 -7.31 -12.23 -16.48
CA GLY A 81 -6.71 -13.41 -15.89
C GLY A 81 -5.31 -13.74 -16.41
N THR A 82 -4.79 -12.99 -17.39
CA THR A 82 -3.42 -13.15 -17.90
C THR A 82 -2.42 -12.92 -16.78
N LYS A 83 -1.40 -13.79 -16.69
CA LYS A 83 -0.33 -13.69 -15.69
C LYS A 83 1.01 -13.38 -16.36
N GLN A 84 1.71 -12.38 -15.85
CA GLN A 84 3.08 -12.04 -16.26
C GLN A 84 4.02 -12.20 -15.08
N ARG A 85 5.13 -12.93 -15.26
CA ARG A 85 6.20 -13.06 -14.27
C ARG A 85 7.48 -12.43 -14.79
N ILE A 86 8.11 -11.62 -13.96
CA ILE A 86 9.42 -11.03 -14.24
C ILE A 86 10.42 -11.62 -13.25
N PHE A 87 11.36 -12.39 -13.79
CA PHE A 87 12.50 -12.90 -13.06
C PHE A 87 13.68 -11.96 -13.33
N ARG A 88 14.18 -11.28 -12.29
CA ARG A 88 15.44 -10.56 -12.41
C ARG A 88 16.56 -11.58 -12.25
N CYS A 89 17.28 -11.91 -13.33
CA CYS A 89 18.58 -12.56 -13.18
C CYS A 89 19.53 -11.57 -12.51
N VAL A 90 20.25 -12.06 -11.50
CA VAL A 90 21.38 -11.39 -10.86
C VAL A 90 22.64 -11.67 -11.68
#